data_AF-A0A2J8MME6-F1
#
_entry.id   AF-A0A2J8MME6-F1
#
_cell.length_a   1.000
_cell.length_b   1.000
_cell.length_c   1.000
_cell.angle_alpha   90.00
_cell.angle_beta   90.00
_cell.angle_gamma   90.00
#
_symmetry.space_group_name_H-M   'P 1'
#
loop_
_entity.id
_entity.type
_entity.pdbx_description
1 polymer ?
#
loop_
_entity_poly.entity_id
_entity_poly.type
_entity_poly.pdbx_seq_one_letter_code
_entity_poly.pdbx_strand_id
1 'polypeptide(L)'
;FELDSCNGSGKVCLVYKSGKPALAEDTEIWFLDRALYWHFLTDTFTAYYRLLITHLGLPQWQYAFTSYGISPQAKVIKLNSL
;
A
#
# COMPACT_ATOMS: atom_id res chain seq x y z
N PHE A 1 2.03 2.27 12.83
CA PHE A 1 3.05 3.24 12.37
C PHE A 1 2.73 3.62 10.94
N GLU A 2 2.77 4.90 10.56
CA GLU A 2 2.50 5.34 9.18
C GLU A 2 3.77 5.23 8.33
N LEU A 3 3.70 4.53 7.20
CA LEU A 3 4.81 4.32 6.28
C LEU A 3 4.81 5.32 5.12
N ASP A 4 3.63 5.65 4.59
CA ASP A 4 3.46 6.55 3.46
C ASP A 4 2.07 7.19 3.49
N SER A 5 1.97 8.49 3.19
CA SER A 5 0.73 9.27 3.14
C SER A 5 0.13 9.35 1.72
N CYS A 6 0.69 8.60 0.76
CA CYS A 6 0.18 8.35 -0.60
C CYS A 6 -0.43 9.59 -1.29
N ASN A 7 0.23 10.73 -1.13
CA ASN A 7 -0.18 12.03 -1.68
C ASN A 7 -1.67 12.39 -1.44
N GLY A 8 -2.20 12.07 -0.26
CA GLY A 8 -3.58 12.36 0.14
C GLY A 8 -4.63 11.38 -0.40
N SER A 9 -4.23 10.32 -1.12
CA SER A 9 -5.16 9.28 -1.59
C SER A 9 -5.47 8.22 -0.53
N GLY A 10 -4.79 8.24 0.61
CA GLY A 10 -4.89 7.27 1.69
C GLY A 10 -3.57 7.24 2.47
N LYS A 11 -3.41 6.29 3.37
CA LYS A 11 -2.15 6.08 4.09
C LYS A 11 -1.82 4.61 4.21
N VAL A 12 -0.56 4.26 4.02
CA VAL A 12 -0.05 2.92 4.30
C VAL A 12 0.43 2.89 5.75
N CYS A 13 -0.07 1.93 6.50
CA CYS A 13 0.20 1.76 7.91
C CYS A 13 0.77 0.37 8.18
N LEU A 14 1.87 0.34 8.93
CA LEU A 14 2.41 -0.85 9.57
C LEU A 14 1.66 -1.11 10.88
N VAL A 15 1.05 -2.28 11.01
CA VAL A 15 0.24 -2.74 12.14
C VAL A 15 1.01 -3.86 12.83
N TYR A 16 1.21 -3.70 14.15
CA TYR A 16 1.85 -4.71 14.98
C TYR A 16 0.77 -5.54 15.68
N LYS A 17 0.89 -6.86 15.62
CA LYS A 17 0.00 -7.75 16.39
C LYS A 17 0.35 -7.64 17.88
N SER A 18 -0.65 -7.36 18.71
CA SER A 18 -0.47 -7.28 20.16
C SER A 18 -0.26 -8.68 20.75
N GLY A 19 0.77 -8.84 21.59
CA GLY A 19 0.99 -10.07 22.38
C GLY A 19 2.29 -10.83 22.14
N LYS A 20 3.16 -10.39 21.22
CA LYS A 20 4.51 -10.96 21.02
C LYS A 20 5.55 -9.85 20.96
N PRO A 21 6.80 -10.08 21.39
CA PRO A 21 7.88 -9.13 21.10
C PRO A 21 7.93 -8.95 19.59
N ALA A 22 7.96 -7.69 19.14
CA ALA A 22 7.83 -7.32 17.73
C ALA A 22 8.97 -7.93 16.88
N LEU A 23 8.84 -9.20 16.50
CA LEU A 23 9.64 -9.79 15.44
C LEU A 23 9.11 -9.25 14.11
N ALA A 24 10.02 -9.11 13.14
CA ALA A 24 9.71 -8.62 11.80
C ALA A 24 8.58 -9.43 11.12
N GLU A 25 8.37 -10.68 11.54
CA GLU A 25 7.34 -11.60 11.04
C GLU A 25 5.93 -11.34 11.61
N ASP A 26 5.78 -10.53 12.66
CA ASP A 26 4.48 -10.16 13.25
C ASP A 26 4.01 -8.75 12.82
N THR A 27 4.50 -8.27 11.68
CA THR A 27 4.22 -6.91 11.18
C THR A 27 3.41 -6.92 9.89
N GLU A 28 2.15 -6.52 9.96
CA GLU A 28 1.29 -6.45 8.78
C GLU A 28 1.27 -5.04 8.20
N ILE A 29 1.14 -4.95 6.89
CA ILE A 29 1.04 -3.68 6.18
C ILE A 29 -0.34 -3.59 5.55
N TRP A 30 -1.02 -2.52 5.93
CA TRP A 30 -2.37 -2.23 5.52
C TRP A 30 -2.44 -0.86 4.85
N PHE A 31 -3.24 -0.75 3.81
CA PHE A 31 -3.61 0.52 3.19
C PHE A 31 -4.94 0.99 3.75
N LEU A 32 -4.95 2.16 4.34
CA LEU A 32 -6.16 2.83 4.80
C LEU A 32 -6.57 3.86 3.76
N ASP A 33 -7.74 3.65 3.15
CA ASP A 33 -8.27 4.57 2.15
C ASP A 33 -8.94 5.81 2.79
N ARG A 34 -9.38 6.76 1.95
CA ARG A 34 -10.09 7.97 2.40
C ARG A 34 -11.48 7.68 2.98
N ALA A 35 -12.07 6.53 2.67
CA ALA A 35 -13.35 6.09 3.21
C ALA A 35 -13.18 5.34 4.56
N LEU A 36 -11.95 5.33 5.11
CA LEU A 36 -11.57 4.66 6.35
C LEU A 36 -11.66 3.12 6.28
N TYR A 37 -11.61 2.53 5.08
CA TYR A 37 -11.49 1.10 4.92
C TYR A 37 -10.03 0.65 4.93
N TRP A 38 -9.81 -0.44 5.65
CA TRP A 38 -8.53 -1.12 5.75
C TRP A 38 -8.43 -2.19 4.67
N HIS A 39 -7.41 -2.09 3.85
CA HIS A 39 -7.11 -3.04 2.79
C HIS A 39 -5.77 -3.69 3.08
N PHE A 40 -5.75 -5.02 3.08
CA PHE A 40 -4.51 -5.76 3.31
C PHE A 40 -3.59 -5.64 2.09
N LEU A 41 -2.33 -5.22 2.31
CA LEU A 41 -1.31 -5.20 1.26
C LEU A 41 -0.39 -6.41 1.37
N THR A 42 0.19 -6.61 2.55
CA THR A 42 1.16 -7.69 2.78
C THR A 42 1.42 -7.90 4.27
N ASP A 43 1.97 -9.06 4.60
CA ASP A 43 2.31 -9.56 5.93
C ASP A 43 3.76 -9.27 6.34
N THR A 44 4.58 -8.67 5.47
CA THR A 44 5.98 -8.36 5.79
C THR A 44 6.44 -7.03 5.19
N PHE A 45 7.30 -6.34 5.93
CA PHE A 45 7.93 -5.10 5.48
C PHE A 45 8.72 -5.26 4.17
N THR A 46 9.46 -6.36 4.03
CA THR A 46 10.27 -6.62 2.82
C THR A 46 9.40 -6.83 1.58
N ALA A 47 8.28 -7.53 1.69
CA ALA A 47 7.36 -7.71 0.57
C ALA A 47 6.73 -6.38 0.14
N TYR A 48 6.45 -5.47 1.08
CA TYR A 48 5.96 -4.13 0.76
C TYR A 48 6.98 -3.33 -0.05
N TYR A 49 8.26 -3.35 0.33
CA TYR A 49 9.31 -2.67 -0.46
C TYR A 49 9.46 -3.26 -1.86
N ARG A 50 9.33 -4.58 -2.02
CA ARG A 50 9.32 -5.22 -3.35
C ARG A 50 8.14 -4.75 -4.19
N LEU A 51 6.95 -4.63 -3.60
CA LEU A 51 5.77 -4.07 -4.26
C LEU A 51 6.01 -2.61 -4.65
N LEU A 52 6.59 -1.82 -3.76
CA LEU A 52 6.90 -0.41 -3.98
C LEU A 52 7.89 -0.24 -5.15
N ILE A 53 8.94 -1.07 -5.21
CA ILE A 53 9.90 -1.12 -6.33
C ILE A 53 9.24 -1.57 -7.63
N THR A 54 8.32 -2.54 -7.57
CA THR A 54 7.61 -3.03 -8.76
C THR A 54 6.69 -1.98 -9.37
N HIS A 55 6.09 -1.12 -8.54
CA HIS A 55 5.12 -0.10 -8.95
C HIS A 55 5.70 1.32 -9.00
N LEU A 56 7.04 1.46 -8.98
CA LEU A 56 7.84 2.70 -8.87
C LEU A 56 7.70 3.60 -10.11
N GLY A 57 6.49 4.09 -10.35
CA GLY A 57 6.07 4.88 -11.50
C GLY A 57 4.55 4.91 -11.70
N LEU A 58 3.79 4.08 -10.98
CA LEU A 58 2.34 4.03 -11.08
C LEU A 58 1.70 4.77 -9.89
N PRO A 59 1.14 5.97 -10.09
CA PRO A 59 0.46 6.67 -9.02
C PRO A 59 -0.74 5.85 -8.54
N GLN A 60 -0.99 5.85 -7.23
CA GLN A 60 -2.13 5.15 -6.62
C GLN A 60 -2.14 3.62 -6.79
N TRP A 61 -0.99 2.97 -7.01
CA TRP A 61 -0.91 1.52 -7.19
C TRP A 61 -1.47 0.72 -6.00
N GLN A 62 -1.52 1.30 -4.80
CA GLN A 62 -2.11 0.67 -3.61
C GLN A 62 -3.59 0.32 -3.83
N TYR A 63 -4.29 1.09 -4.66
CA TYR A 63 -5.68 0.81 -5.04
C TYR A 63 -5.83 -0.47 -5.87
N ALA A 64 -4.75 -1.01 -6.45
CA ALA A 64 -4.76 -2.31 -7.12
C ALA A 64 -5.15 -3.47 -6.19
N PHE A 65 -4.92 -3.31 -4.89
CA PHE A 65 -5.24 -4.29 -3.86
C PHE A 65 -6.59 -4.03 -3.17
N THR A 66 -7.33 -3.02 -3.66
CA THR A 66 -8.66 -2.68 -3.15
C THR A 66 -9.72 -3.13 -4.15
N SER A 67 -10.95 -3.34 -3.68
CA SER A 67 -12.11 -3.67 -4.53
C SER A 67 -12.41 -2.62 -5.60
N TYR A 68 -11.90 -1.39 -5.43
CA TYR A 68 -12.07 -0.28 -6.36
C TYR A 68 -11.17 -0.41 -7.60
N GLY A 69 -10.04 -1.13 -7.49
CA GLY A 69 -9.04 -1.22 -8.54
C GLY A 69 -8.31 0.10 -8.83
N ILE A 70 -7.33 0.05 -9.73
CA ILE A 70 -6.55 1.22 -10.13
C ILE A 70 -7.45 2.18 -10.93
N SER A 71 -7.40 3.48 -10.60
CA SER A 71 -8.15 4.49 -11.34
C SER A 71 -7.74 4.52 -12.83
N PRO A 72 -8.67 4.76 -13.77
CA PRO A 72 -8.35 4.85 -15.19
C PRO A 72 -7.24 5.88 -15.49
N GLN A 73 -7.18 6.96 -14.71
CA GLN A 73 -6.17 8.01 -14.83
C GLN A 73 -4.75 7.51 -14.52
N ALA A 74 -4.59 6.67 -13.49
CA ALA A 74 -3.30 6.05 -13.18
C ALA A 74 -2.84 5.07 -14.27
N LYS A 75 -3.79 4.42 -14.97
CA LYS A 75 -3.49 3.57 -16.14
C LYS A 75 -3.02 4.37 -17.35
N VAL A 76 -3.57 5.57 -17.56
CA VAL A 76 -3.19 6.48 -18.66
C VAL A 76 -1.80 7.09 -18.44
N ILE A 77 -1.41 7.40 -17.19
CA ILE A 77 -0.05 7.90 -16.89
C ILE A 77 1.02 6.87 -17.28
N LYS A 78 0.77 5.57 -17.06
CA LYS A 78 1.69 4.49 -17.47
C LYS A 78 1.86 4.38 -18.99
N LEU A 79 0.86 4.81 -19.76
CA LEU A 79 0.88 4.80 -21.23
C LEU A 79 1.56 6.04 -21.83
N ASN A 80 1.57 7.16 -21.11
CA ASN A 80 2.22 8.40 -21.56
C ASN A 80 3.69 8.52 -21.10
N SER A 81 4.18 7.60 -20.28
CA SER A 81 5.58 7.52 -19.84
C SER A 81 6.38 6.41 -20.54
N LEU A 82 5.83 5.80 -21.59
CA LEU A 82 6.48 4.90 -22.55
C LEU A 82 6.57 5.60 -23.90
#